data_AF-A0A673UX74-F1
#
_entry.id   AF-A0A673UX74-F1
#
_cell.length_a   1.000
_cell.length_b   1.000
_cell.length_c   1.000
_cell.angle_alpha   90.00
_cell.angle_beta   90.00
_cell.angle_gamma   90.00
#
_symmetry.space_group_name_H-M   'P 1'
#
loop_
_entity.id
_entity.type
_entity.pdbx_description
1 polymer ?
#
loop_
_entity_poly.entity_id
_entity_poly.type
_entity_poly.pdbx_seq_one_letter_code
_entity_poly.pdbx_strand_id
1 'polypeptide(L)'
;MPLELFLDLYSPPCRAIYIFARKNGIPFEFRPVELGRAEHLKPEFLKVNPLGKVPALRDGDFLLAESVAILLYLSRKYEVPDHWYPQDLQARARVDEYLAWQHTALRSSCTRAMWQKMMFPVFLGEQVPPETLASTLTELDRCLELLEDKFLKDKDFLAGPHISVADLMAITELMHPVSAGCQVFNSRPKLAAWRQRVEAAVGKELFQEAHAVVMKAKDLPPADSAIKEKLKPSVQVLLHSFPPDMPFVELDTNLPAGRVPAGLEKRLCAATATILSKPEDRVNVTVRPGLAMAVNGSTDPCAQLIISSIGVVGTAEENRGHSARFFEFLTKEMGLGQDRPPRSQGRLPGGSGSGGKNIGLDAWRPGF
;
A
#
# COMPACT_ATOMS: atom_id res chain seq x y z
N MET A 1 5.22 -38.49 5.20
CA MET A 1 4.90 -37.68 6.41
C MET A 1 3.63 -36.89 6.12
N PRO A 2 2.77 -36.61 7.12
CA PRO A 2 1.61 -35.76 6.88
C PRO A 2 2.04 -34.35 6.45
N LEU A 3 1.22 -33.71 5.64
CA LEU A 3 1.39 -32.30 5.28
C LEU A 3 1.30 -31.45 6.55
N GLU A 4 2.26 -30.57 6.82
CA GLU A 4 2.24 -29.65 7.97
C GLU A 4 1.99 -28.23 7.48
N LEU A 5 1.05 -27.53 8.12
CA LEU A 5 0.77 -26.11 7.83
C LEU A 5 1.07 -25.27 9.07
N PHE A 6 2.08 -24.41 8.95
CA PHE A 6 2.51 -23.50 10.00
C PHE A 6 1.78 -22.16 9.87
N LEU A 7 0.82 -21.94 10.75
CA LEU A 7 -0.19 -20.90 10.61
C LEU A 7 -0.43 -20.12 11.90
N ASP A 8 -0.83 -18.86 11.74
CA ASP A 8 -1.49 -18.06 12.78
C ASP A 8 -2.79 -17.51 12.18
N LEU A 9 -3.96 -17.87 12.71
CA LEU A 9 -5.25 -17.41 12.18
C LEU A 9 -5.50 -15.91 12.41
N TYR A 10 -4.64 -15.23 13.16
CA TYR A 10 -4.56 -13.77 13.15
C TYR A 10 -4.16 -13.23 11.76
N SER A 11 -3.31 -13.95 11.02
CA SER A 11 -2.78 -13.53 9.71
C SER A 11 -3.77 -13.84 8.56
N PRO A 12 -4.14 -12.86 7.71
CA PRO A 12 -5.01 -13.08 6.54
C PRO A 12 -4.57 -14.20 5.60
N PRO A 13 -3.30 -14.24 5.13
CA PRO A 13 -2.87 -15.33 4.25
C PRO A 13 -2.96 -16.70 4.93
N CYS A 14 -2.75 -16.79 6.25
CA CYS A 14 -2.92 -18.04 6.98
C CYS A 14 -4.39 -18.50 7.01
N ARG A 15 -5.33 -17.57 7.22
CA ARG A 15 -6.77 -17.88 7.13
C ARG A 15 -7.16 -18.38 5.76
N ALA A 16 -6.60 -17.82 4.69
CA ALA A 16 -6.87 -18.28 3.32
C ALA A 16 -6.42 -19.74 3.13
N ILE A 17 -5.19 -20.08 3.55
CA ILE A 17 -4.70 -21.47 3.49
C ILE A 17 -5.57 -22.39 4.34
N TYR A 18 -5.90 -21.97 5.56
CA TYR A 18 -6.70 -22.77 6.50
C TYR A 18 -8.08 -23.11 5.95
N ILE A 19 -8.80 -22.10 5.46
CA ILE A 19 -10.11 -22.27 4.87
C ILE A 19 -10.00 -23.16 3.63
N PHE A 20 -9.03 -22.94 2.75
CA PHE A 20 -8.85 -23.73 1.54
C PHE A 20 -8.63 -25.22 1.86
N ALA A 21 -7.71 -25.52 2.79
CA ALA A 21 -7.40 -26.88 3.18
C ALA A 21 -8.59 -27.57 3.84
N ARG A 22 -9.24 -26.91 4.81
CA ARG A 22 -10.41 -27.46 5.51
C ARG A 22 -11.61 -27.66 4.58
N LYS A 23 -11.90 -26.69 3.71
CA LYS A 23 -13.03 -26.76 2.78
C LYS A 23 -12.91 -27.89 1.77
N ASN A 24 -11.68 -28.18 1.34
CA ASN A 24 -11.41 -29.24 0.37
C ASN A 24 -11.05 -30.59 1.02
N GLY A 25 -11.21 -30.73 2.35
CA GLY A 25 -10.92 -31.98 3.05
C GLY A 25 -9.46 -32.42 2.96
N ILE A 26 -8.52 -31.49 2.73
CA ILE A 26 -7.10 -31.79 2.64
C ILE A 26 -6.60 -32.20 4.04
N PRO A 27 -6.02 -33.39 4.23
CA PRO A 27 -5.48 -33.79 5.51
C PRO A 27 -4.17 -33.04 5.78
N PHE A 28 -4.09 -32.33 6.90
CA PHE A 28 -2.89 -31.63 7.33
C PHE A 28 -2.78 -31.59 8.86
N GLU A 29 -1.55 -31.48 9.35
CA GLU A 29 -1.25 -31.16 10.74
C GLU A 29 -1.15 -29.64 10.91
N PHE A 30 -2.01 -29.07 11.75
CA PHE A 30 -1.99 -27.65 12.08
C PHE A 30 -0.85 -27.36 13.07
N ARG A 31 0.14 -26.59 12.65
CA ARG A 31 1.26 -26.14 13.47
C ARG A 31 1.05 -24.65 13.84
N PRO A 32 0.55 -24.33 15.04
CA PRO A 32 0.40 -22.93 15.46
C PRO A 32 1.76 -22.25 15.55
N VAL A 33 1.85 -21.00 15.09
CA VAL A 33 3.02 -20.13 15.25
C VAL A 33 2.55 -18.75 15.72
N GLU A 34 2.55 -18.51 17.03
CA GLU A 34 1.95 -17.30 17.60
C GLU A 34 2.76 -16.03 17.24
N LEU A 35 2.21 -15.21 16.35
CA LEU A 35 2.85 -13.95 15.92
C LEU A 35 3.01 -12.97 17.08
N GLY A 36 2.00 -12.88 17.95
CA GLY A 36 2.02 -12.03 19.14
C GLY A 36 3.10 -12.41 20.16
N ARG A 37 3.64 -13.63 20.10
CA ARG A 37 4.76 -14.09 20.93
C ARG A 37 6.09 -14.16 20.17
N ALA A 38 6.13 -13.60 18.96
CA ALA A 38 7.29 -13.62 18.08
C ALA A 38 7.83 -15.03 17.78
N GLU A 39 6.97 -16.06 17.74
CA GLU A 39 7.40 -17.44 17.50
C GLU A 39 8.00 -17.66 16.10
N HIS A 40 7.53 -16.87 15.14
CA HIS A 40 8.06 -16.83 13.77
C HIS A 40 9.52 -16.36 13.68
N LEU A 41 10.10 -15.84 14.76
CA LEU A 41 11.51 -15.44 14.84
C LEU A 41 12.37 -16.45 15.62
N LYS A 42 11.77 -17.51 16.17
CA LYS A 42 12.50 -18.53 16.91
C LYS A 42 13.34 -19.42 15.97
N PRO A 43 14.53 -19.88 16.38
CA PRO A 43 15.39 -20.72 15.55
C PRO A 43 14.71 -21.98 14.99
N GLU A 44 13.78 -22.57 15.74
CA GLU A 44 13.02 -23.75 15.33
C GLU A 44 12.15 -23.47 14.11
N PHE A 45 11.49 -22.30 14.07
CA PHE A 45 10.66 -21.89 12.94
C PHE A 45 11.51 -21.39 11.75
N LEU A 46 12.63 -20.71 12.02
CA LEU A 46 13.52 -20.24 10.95
C LEU A 46 14.14 -21.39 10.12
N LYS A 47 14.21 -22.60 10.68
CA LYS A 47 14.54 -23.83 9.93
C LYS A 47 13.45 -24.25 8.94
N VAL A 48 12.19 -23.85 9.18
CA VAL A 48 11.04 -24.09 8.29
C VAL A 48 10.93 -22.99 7.24
N ASN A 49 10.99 -21.73 7.67
CA ASN A 49 10.96 -20.58 6.80
C ASN A 49 12.01 -19.54 7.24
N PRO A 50 13.16 -19.45 6.56
CA PRO A 50 14.21 -18.49 6.89
C PRO A 50 13.78 -17.02 6.82
N LEU A 51 12.68 -16.72 6.10
CA LEU A 51 12.10 -15.38 6.04
C LEU A 51 11.38 -14.96 7.34
N GLY A 52 11.19 -15.89 8.28
CA GLY A 52 10.51 -15.63 9.54
C GLY A 52 9.06 -15.18 9.35
N LYS A 53 8.33 -15.76 8.39
CA LYS A 53 6.93 -15.38 8.09
C LYS A 53 6.02 -16.59 8.01
N VAL A 54 4.76 -16.38 8.37
CA VAL A 54 3.66 -17.34 8.14
C VAL A 54 2.75 -16.81 7.02
N PRO A 55 2.10 -17.67 6.22
CA PRO A 55 2.08 -19.13 6.32
C PRO A 55 3.37 -19.79 5.81
N ALA A 56 3.65 -20.99 6.31
CA ALA A 56 4.61 -21.91 5.72
C ALA A 56 4.03 -23.33 5.63
N LEU A 57 4.47 -24.08 4.63
CA LEU A 57 4.05 -25.45 4.36
C LEU A 57 5.28 -26.36 4.42
N ARG A 58 5.12 -27.54 5.02
CA ARG A 58 6.07 -28.65 4.87
C ARG A 58 5.34 -29.88 4.33
N ASP A 59 5.88 -30.45 3.27
CA ASP A 59 5.45 -31.73 2.71
C ASP A 59 6.65 -32.67 2.54
N GLY A 60 6.87 -33.54 3.53
CA GLY A 60 8.13 -34.30 3.58
C GLY A 60 9.31 -33.36 3.80
N ASP A 61 10.30 -33.44 2.91
CA ASP A 61 11.48 -32.55 2.92
C ASP A 61 11.24 -31.24 2.16
N PHE A 62 10.10 -31.12 1.46
CA PHE A 62 9.77 -29.92 0.68
C PHE A 62 9.18 -28.84 1.59
N LEU A 63 9.83 -27.68 1.62
CA LEU A 63 9.39 -26.48 2.34
C LEU A 63 8.93 -25.43 1.34
N LEU A 64 7.77 -24.83 1.61
CA LEU A 64 7.20 -23.78 0.75
C LEU A 64 6.65 -22.63 1.60
N ALA A 65 6.99 -21.41 1.20
CA ALA A 65 6.44 -20.17 1.74
C ALA A 65 5.60 -19.45 0.66
N GLU A 66 5.02 -18.31 1.02
CA GLU A 66 4.10 -17.51 0.19
C GLU A 66 2.73 -18.16 -0.01
N SER A 67 1.70 -17.47 0.49
CA SER A 67 0.32 -17.98 0.48
C SER A 67 -0.21 -18.31 -0.92
N VAL A 68 0.08 -17.48 -1.93
CA VAL A 68 -0.32 -17.77 -3.31
C VAL A 68 0.35 -19.05 -3.82
N ALA A 69 1.66 -19.22 -3.59
CA ALA A 69 2.37 -20.43 -3.99
C ALA A 69 1.82 -21.67 -3.27
N ILE A 70 1.55 -21.56 -1.97
CA ILE A 70 0.95 -22.64 -1.16
C ILE A 70 -0.45 -23.00 -1.68
N LEU A 71 -1.33 -22.03 -1.96
CA LEU A 71 -2.67 -22.32 -2.50
C LEU A 71 -2.59 -23.05 -3.83
N LEU A 72 -1.74 -22.57 -4.74
CA LEU A 72 -1.56 -23.20 -6.06
C LEU A 72 -0.92 -24.58 -5.96
N TYR A 73 0.00 -24.78 -5.02
CA TYR A 73 0.58 -26.10 -4.74
C TYR A 73 -0.50 -27.07 -4.25
N LEU A 74 -1.30 -26.67 -3.25
CA LEU A 74 -2.38 -27.50 -2.72
C LEU A 74 -3.45 -27.79 -3.78
N SER A 75 -3.81 -26.80 -4.61
CA SER A 75 -4.80 -26.98 -5.67
C SER A 75 -4.33 -27.90 -6.80
N ARG A 76 -3.01 -28.05 -6.99
CA ARG A 76 -2.43 -28.95 -8.00
C ARG A 76 -2.11 -30.32 -7.46
N LYS A 77 -1.75 -30.42 -6.18
CA LYS A 77 -1.40 -31.68 -5.52
C LYS A 77 -2.64 -32.51 -5.16
N TYR A 78 -3.70 -31.86 -4.72
CA TYR A 78 -4.93 -32.52 -4.27
C TYR A 78 -6.03 -32.36 -5.32
N GLU A 79 -6.91 -33.36 -5.42
CA GLU A 79 -8.10 -33.31 -6.28
C GLU A 79 -9.15 -32.37 -5.69
N VAL A 80 -8.95 -31.07 -5.90
CA VAL A 80 -9.91 -30.03 -5.52
C VAL A 80 -10.82 -29.66 -6.71
N PRO A 81 -12.04 -29.16 -6.47
CA PRO A 81 -12.90 -28.67 -7.54
C PRO A 81 -12.22 -27.61 -8.42
N ASP A 82 -12.41 -27.72 -9.75
CA ASP A 82 -11.72 -26.87 -10.76
C ASP A 82 -11.95 -25.37 -10.54
N HIS A 83 -13.12 -24.98 -10.02
CA HIS A 83 -13.48 -23.57 -9.82
C HIS A 83 -12.51 -22.81 -8.90
N TRP A 84 -11.76 -23.49 -8.02
CA TRP A 84 -10.75 -22.85 -7.18
C TRP A 84 -9.61 -22.24 -7.98
N TYR A 85 -9.12 -22.97 -8.99
CA TYR A 85 -8.04 -22.55 -9.87
C TYR A 85 -8.28 -23.12 -11.29
N PRO A 86 -9.18 -22.49 -12.06
CA PRO A 86 -9.74 -23.08 -13.28
C PRO A 86 -8.70 -23.51 -14.29
N GLN A 87 -8.98 -24.56 -15.07
CA GLN A 87 -8.12 -24.97 -16.20
C GLN A 87 -8.26 -24.09 -17.44
N ASP A 88 -9.44 -23.48 -17.64
CA ASP A 88 -9.64 -22.53 -18.73
C ASP A 88 -8.60 -21.40 -18.67
N LEU A 89 -7.98 -21.13 -19.81
CA LEU A 89 -6.85 -20.21 -19.91
C LEU A 89 -7.20 -18.81 -19.42
N GLN A 90 -8.38 -18.30 -19.80
CA GLN A 90 -8.77 -16.92 -19.48
C GLN A 90 -9.28 -16.81 -18.04
N ALA A 91 -10.06 -17.79 -17.58
CA ALA A 91 -10.51 -17.86 -16.19
C ALA A 91 -9.32 -17.96 -15.23
N ARG A 92 -8.33 -18.80 -15.54
CA ARG A 92 -7.07 -18.89 -14.79
C ARG A 92 -6.33 -17.55 -14.77
N ALA A 93 -6.19 -16.91 -15.94
CA ALA A 93 -5.54 -15.61 -16.03
C ALA A 93 -6.25 -14.53 -15.20
N ARG A 94 -7.57 -14.59 -15.00
CA ARG A 94 -8.31 -13.68 -14.11
C ARG A 94 -7.99 -13.93 -12.63
N VAL A 95 -7.85 -15.19 -12.23
CA VAL A 95 -7.38 -15.54 -10.89
C VAL A 95 -5.95 -15.02 -10.68
N ASP A 96 -5.05 -15.31 -11.62
CA ASP A 96 -3.64 -14.89 -11.55
C ASP A 96 -3.52 -13.35 -11.51
N GLU A 97 -4.29 -12.63 -12.32
CA GLU A 97 -4.35 -11.16 -12.34
C GLU A 97 -4.70 -10.59 -10.96
N TYR A 98 -5.71 -11.15 -10.30
CA TYR A 98 -6.08 -10.73 -8.94
C TYR A 98 -5.00 -11.08 -7.92
N LEU A 99 -4.50 -12.32 -7.94
CA LEU A 99 -3.49 -12.80 -6.99
C LEU A 99 -2.18 -12.01 -7.12
N ALA A 100 -1.82 -11.53 -8.31
CA ALA A 100 -0.69 -10.62 -8.50
C ALA A 100 -1.00 -9.22 -7.94
N TRP A 101 -2.14 -8.64 -8.31
CA TRP A 101 -2.53 -7.28 -7.92
C TRP A 101 -2.68 -7.09 -6.41
N GLN A 102 -3.29 -8.04 -5.70
CA GLN A 102 -3.60 -7.87 -4.27
C GLN A 102 -2.34 -7.65 -3.41
N HIS A 103 -1.18 -8.19 -3.82
CA HIS A 103 0.05 -8.19 -3.01
C HIS A 103 0.50 -6.78 -2.63
N THR A 104 0.37 -5.83 -3.56
CA THR A 104 0.84 -4.44 -3.41
C THR A 104 -0.30 -3.44 -3.36
N ALA A 105 -1.56 -3.88 -3.45
CA ALA A 105 -2.74 -3.04 -3.34
C ALA A 105 -3.56 -3.41 -2.09
N LEU A 106 -4.51 -4.34 -2.23
CA LEU A 106 -5.50 -4.62 -1.19
C LEU A 106 -4.87 -5.12 0.10
N ARG A 107 -3.94 -6.08 0.04
CA ARG A 107 -3.28 -6.66 1.21
C ARG A 107 -2.52 -5.61 2.02
N SER A 108 -1.79 -4.73 1.34
CA SER A 108 -1.04 -3.64 1.97
C SER A 108 -1.98 -2.68 2.69
N SER A 109 -3.03 -2.23 2.00
CA SER A 109 -4.01 -1.27 2.53
C SER A 109 -4.79 -1.82 3.71
N CYS A 110 -5.30 -3.05 3.60
CA CYS A 110 -6.01 -3.75 4.68
C CYS A 110 -5.13 -3.94 5.92
N THR A 111 -3.88 -4.33 5.73
CA THR A 111 -2.93 -4.51 6.84
C THR A 111 -2.63 -3.17 7.51
N ARG A 112 -2.30 -2.13 6.73
CA ARG A 112 -2.04 -0.80 7.28
C ARG A 112 -3.23 -0.23 8.05
N ALA A 113 -4.44 -0.35 7.51
CA ALA A 113 -5.65 0.15 8.16
C ALA A 113 -5.90 -0.54 9.50
N MET A 114 -5.78 -1.87 9.55
CA MET A 114 -5.91 -2.63 10.80
C MET A 114 -4.84 -2.23 11.81
N TRP A 115 -3.58 -2.15 11.38
CA TRP A 115 -2.47 -1.83 12.26
C TRP A 115 -2.58 -0.42 12.85
N GLN A 116 -2.84 0.58 12.00
CA GLN A 116 -2.95 1.99 12.40
C GLN A 116 -4.16 2.27 13.29
N LYS A 117 -5.28 1.60 13.03
CA LYS A 117 -6.51 1.83 13.78
C LYS A 117 -6.55 1.06 15.10
N MET A 118 -5.87 -0.09 15.19
CA MET A 118 -6.01 -1.00 16.33
C MET A 118 -4.68 -1.49 16.90
N MET A 119 -3.75 -2.06 16.12
CA MET A 119 -2.55 -2.67 16.71
C MET A 119 -1.59 -1.65 17.32
N PHE A 120 -1.34 -0.52 16.66
CA PHE A 120 -0.49 0.53 17.24
C PHE A 120 -1.09 1.05 18.55
N PRO A 121 -2.35 1.53 18.59
CA PRO A 121 -2.88 2.13 19.82
C PRO A 121 -3.16 1.11 20.93
N VAL A 122 -3.69 -0.07 20.60
CA VAL A 122 -4.17 -1.04 21.61
C VAL A 122 -3.08 -2.02 22.03
N PHE A 123 -2.36 -2.61 21.07
CA PHE A 123 -1.40 -3.67 21.36
C PHE A 123 0.00 -3.12 21.67
N LEU A 124 0.47 -2.11 20.92
CA LEU A 124 1.78 -1.50 21.12
C LEU A 124 1.75 -0.26 22.04
N GLY A 125 0.58 0.36 22.23
CA GLY A 125 0.45 1.61 22.99
C GLY A 125 1.10 2.81 22.27
N GLU A 126 1.27 2.73 20.96
CA GLU A 126 1.84 3.77 20.11
C GLU A 126 0.72 4.59 19.46
N GLN A 127 0.82 5.91 19.53
CA GLN A 127 -0.15 6.81 18.92
C GLN A 127 0.11 6.91 17.41
N VAL A 128 -0.98 6.91 16.64
CA VAL A 128 -0.93 7.12 15.19
C VAL A 128 -1.46 8.51 14.88
N PRO A 129 -0.71 9.35 14.13
CA PRO A 129 -1.19 10.68 13.75
C PRO A 129 -2.52 10.59 12.98
N PRO A 130 -3.53 11.41 13.31
CA PRO A 130 -4.84 11.37 12.65
C PRO A 130 -4.78 11.46 11.13
N GLU A 131 -3.89 12.29 10.59
CA GLU A 131 -3.67 12.47 9.15
C GLU A 131 -3.11 11.20 8.48
N THR A 132 -2.26 10.46 9.18
CA THR A 132 -1.70 9.19 8.69
C THR A 132 -2.80 8.14 8.58
N LEU A 133 -3.65 8.04 9.60
CA LEU A 133 -4.81 7.13 9.58
C LEU A 133 -5.80 7.54 8.48
N ALA A 134 -6.12 8.83 8.35
CA ALA A 134 -7.02 9.34 7.31
C ALA A 134 -6.53 9.01 5.89
N SER A 135 -5.23 9.19 5.63
CA SER A 135 -4.60 8.82 4.36
C SER A 135 -4.70 7.32 4.08
N THR A 136 -4.40 6.48 5.07
CA THR A 136 -4.53 5.02 4.93
C THR A 136 -5.98 4.58 4.68
N LEU A 137 -6.97 5.21 5.32
CA LEU A 137 -8.38 4.91 5.09
C LEU A 137 -8.83 5.35 3.68
N THR A 138 -8.34 6.49 3.19
CA THR A 138 -8.57 6.94 1.81
C THR A 138 -7.97 5.96 0.79
N GLU A 139 -6.77 5.45 1.06
CA GLU A 139 -6.13 4.43 0.21
C GLU A 139 -6.90 3.10 0.22
N LEU A 140 -7.39 2.69 1.40
CA LEU A 140 -8.27 1.53 1.52
C LEU A 140 -9.54 1.71 0.68
N ASP A 141 -10.20 2.86 0.77
CA ASP A 141 -11.41 3.15 -0.01
C ASP A 141 -11.16 3.07 -1.52
N ARG A 142 -10.04 3.59 -2.01
CA ARG A 142 -9.62 3.46 -3.41
C ARG A 142 -9.38 2.00 -3.81
N CYS A 143 -8.79 1.19 -2.92
CA CYS A 143 -8.61 -0.24 -3.19
C CYS A 143 -9.94 -1.01 -3.23
N LEU A 144 -10.91 -0.62 -2.40
CA LEU A 144 -12.26 -1.18 -2.40
C LEU A 144 -13.02 -0.82 -3.68
N GLU A 145 -12.88 0.42 -4.17
CA GLU A 145 -13.41 0.85 -5.47
C GLU A 145 -12.81 0.02 -6.61
N LEU A 146 -11.48 -0.17 -6.63
CA LEU A 146 -10.83 -1.01 -7.63
C LEU A 146 -11.28 -2.47 -7.54
N LEU A 147 -11.44 -3.00 -6.32
CA LEU A 147 -11.97 -4.35 -6.14
C LEU A 147 -13.36 -4.50 -6.75
N GLU A 148 -14.23 -3.51 -6.53
CA GLU A 148 -15.59 -3.50 -7.06
C GLU A 148 -15.61 -3.28 -8.59
N ASP A 149 -14.93 -2.26 -9.11
CA ASP A 149 -15.05 -1.83 -10.51
C ASP A 149 -14.18 -2.64 -11.50
N LYS A 150 -13.02 -3.14 -11.06
CA LYS A 150 -12.13 -3.93 -11.92
C LYS A 150 -12.40 -5.42 -11.80
N PHE A 151 -12.51 -5.92 -10.57
CA PHE A 151 -12.54 -7.36 -10.32
C PHE A 151 -13.95 -7.90 -10.17
N LEU A 152 -14.78 -7.37 -9.27
CA LEU A 152 -16.14 -7.90 -9.05
C LEU A 152 -17.07 -7.57 -10.23
N LYS A 153 -17.20 -6.27 -10.57
CA LYS A 153 -18.16 -5.74 -11.54
C LYS A 153 -19.58 -6.20 -11.20
N ASP A 154 -20.27 -6.77 -12.19
CA ASP A 154 -21.61 -7.36 -12.04
C ASP A 154 -21.56 -8.90 -11.97
N LYS A 155 -20.40 -9.47 -11.64
CA LYS A 155 -20.23 -10.92 -11.46
C LYS A 155 -20.55 -11.33 -10.03
N ASP A 156 -20.79 -12.63 -9.84
CA ASP A 156 -21.00 -13.20 -8.52
C ASP A 156 -19.73 -13.23 -7.68
N PHE A 157 -18.59 -13.55 -8.31
CA PHE A 157 -17.26 -13.67 -7.71
C PHE A 157 -16.19 -12.92 -8.52
N LEU A 158 -15.01 -12.69 -7.93
CA LEU A 158 -13.96 -11.83 -8.48
C LEU A 158 -13.43 -12.32 -9.84
N ALA A 159 -13.31 -13.63 -10.00
CA ALA A 159 -12.74 -14.25 -11.20
C ALA A 159 -13.78 -14.91 -12.12
N GLY A 160 -15.06 -14.97 -11.73
CA GLY A 160 -16.08 -15.68 -12.50
C GLY A 160 -17.40 -15.91 -11.77
N PRO A 161 -18.19 -16.91 -12.20
CA PRO A 161 -19.49 -17.25 -11.61
C PRO A 161 -19.38 -18.12 -10.34
N HIS A 162 -18.19 -18.63 -10.02
CA HIS A 162 -17.93 -19.49 -8.86
C HIS A 162 -16.80 -18.92 -8.01
N ILE A 163 -16.80 -19.27 -6.71
CA ILE A 163 -15.73 -18.89 -5.80
C ILE A 163 -14.38 -19.44 -6.29
N SER A 164 -13.33 -18.63 -6.18
CA SER A 164 -11.96 -19.02 -6.52
C SER A 164 -10.99 -18.69 -5.39
N VAL A 165 -9.72 -19.06 -5.53
CA VAL A 165 -8.68 -18.63 -4.58
C VAL A 165 -8.50 -17.11 -4.55
N ALA A 166 -8.92 -16.39 -5.60
CA ALA A 166 -8.94 -14.92 -5.61
C ALA A 166 -9.92 -14.38 -4.55
N ASP A 167 -11.14 -14.90 -4.52
CA ASP A 167 -12.16 -14.52 -3.54
C ASP A 167 -11.74 -14.84 -2.11
N LEU A 168 -11.05 -15.97 -1.93
CA LEU A 168 -10.59 -16.41 -0.62
C LEU A 168 -9.49 -15.51 -0.05
N MET A 169 -8.52 -15.12 -0.88
CA MET A 169 -7.49 -14.15 -0.50
C MET A 169 -8.13 -12.78 -0.20
N ALA A 170 -9.04 -12.32 -1.07
CA ALA A 170 -9.73 -11.05 -0.89
C ALA A 170 -10.51 -10.97 0.43
N ILE A 171 -11.33 -11.99 0.71
CA ILE A 171 -12.22 -11.92 1.87
C ILE A 171 -11.43 -11.96 3.18
N THR A 172 -10.37 -12.77 3.27
CA THR A 172 -9.57 -12.85 4.50
C THR A 172 -8.78 -11.56 4.73
N GLU A 173 -8.34 -10.89 3.67
CA GLU A 173 -7.72 -9.56 3.71
C GLU A 173 -8.71 -8.49 4.17
N LEU A 174 -9.92 -8.46 3.62
CA LEU A 174 -10.97 -7.49 3.98
C LEU A 174 -11.49 -7.67 5.40
N MET A 175 -11.47 -8.90 5.92
CA MET A 175 -11.85 -9.17 7.31
C MET A 175 -10.83 -8.57 8.32
N HIS A 176 -9.65 -8.16 7.87
CA HIS A 176 -8.63 -7.52 8.71
C HIS A 176 -9.02 -6.10 9.15
N PRO A 177 -9.32 -5.14 8.25
CA PRO A 177 -9.85 -3.84 8.66
C PRO A 177 -11.25 -3.94 9.30
N VAL A 178 -12.07 -4.94 8.95
CA VAL A 178 -13.36 -5.19 9.65
C VAL A 178 -13.14 -5.47 11.13
N SER A 179 -12.13 -6.26 11.50
CA SER A 179 -11.85 -6.54 12.91
C SER A 179 -11.38 -5.30 13.69
N ALA A 180 -10.81 -4.30 12.99
CA ALA A 180 -10.50 -2.98 13.53
C ALA A 180 -11.69 -2.00 13.49
N GLY A 181 -12.90 -2.47 13.13
CA GLY A 181 -14.11 -1.64 13.08
C GLY A 181 -14.19 -0.69 11.89
N CYS A 182 -13.42 -0.91 10.82
CA CYS A 182 -13.62 -0.19 9.55
C CYS A 182 -14.93 -0.64 8.88
N GLN A 183 -15.66 0.32 8.31
CA GLN A 183 -16.94 0.11 7.66
C GLN A 183 -16.76 -0.35 6.20
N VAL A 184 -16.07 -1.48 6.01
CA VAL A 184 -15.60 -1.96 4.70
C VAL A 184 -16.74 -2.26 3.72
N PHE A 185 -17.86 -2.79 4.23
CA PHE A 185 -18.99 -3.23 3.40
C PHE A 185 -20.17 -2.24 3.45
N ASN A 186 -20.09 -1.21 4.29
CA ASN A 186 -21.13 -0.20 4.41
C ASN A 186 -21.08 0.68 3.17
N SER A 187 -22.26 1.06 2.66
CA SER A 187 -22.39 1.84 1.42
C SER A 187 -21.82 1.16 0.15
N ARG A 188 -21.41 -0.11 0.23
CA ARG A 188 -20.87 -0.91 -0.88
C ARG A 188 -21.72 -2.17 -1.08
N PRO A 189 -22.95 -2.05 -1.60
CA PRO A 189 -23.91 -3.16 -1.65
C PRO A 189 -23.42 -4.35 -2.49
N LYS A 190 -22.65 -4.12 -3.56
CA LYS A 190 -22.09 -5.22 -4.36
C LYS A 190 -21.06 -6.03 -3.57
N LEU A 191 -20.13 -5.36 -2.87
CA LEU A 191 -19.17 -6.05 -1.99
C LEU A 191 -19.85 -6.73 -0.80
N ALA A 192 -20.89 -6.13 -0.22
CA ALA A 192 -21.66 -6.76 0.86
C ALA A 192 -22.35 -8.05 0.39
N ALA A 193 -22.98 -8.02 -0.79
CA ALA A 193 -23.59 -9.21 -1.39
C ALA A 193 -22.54 -10.27 -1.79
N TRP A 194 -21.40 -9.85 -2.36
CA TRP A 194 -20.28 -10.73 -2.65
C TRP A 194 -19.73 -11.43 -1.40
N ARG A 195 -19.55 -10.69 -0.29
CA ARG A 195 -19.16 -11.29 1.00
C ARG A 195 -20.13 -12.37 1.44
N GLN A 196 -21.44 -12.13 1.37
CA GLN A 196 -22.45 -13.13 1.74
C GLN A 196 -22.35 -14.39 0.88
N ARG A 197 -22.13 -14.24 -0.43
CA ARG A 197 -21.91 -15.37 -1.34
C ARG A 197 -20.63 -16.14 -1.00
N VAL A 198 -19.53 -15.44 -0.71
CA VAL A 198 -18.26 -16.07 -0.30
C VAL A 198 -18.42 -16.83 1.02
N GLU A 199 -19.06 -16.22 2.03
CA GLU A 199 -19.34 -16.88 3.32
C GLU A 199 -20.20 -18.13 3.14
N ALA A 200 -21.25 -18.06 2.31
CA ALA A 200 -22.09 -19.22 1.99
C ALA A 200 -21.31 -20.32 1.27
N ALA A 201 -20.47 -19.96 0.28
CA ALA A 201 -19.67 -20.91 -0.48
C ALA A 201 -18.59 -21.59 0.38
N VAL A 202 -17.95 -20.86 1.29
CA VAL A 202 -17.02 -21.42 2.29
C VAL A 202 -17.76 -22.30 3.29
N GLY A 203 -18.91 -21.84 3.79
CA GLY A 203 -19.65 -22.43 4.89
C GLY A 203 -19.47 -21.59 6.15
N LYS A 204 -20.60 -21.20 6.75
CA LYS A 204 -20.66 -20.23 7.86
C LYS A 204 -19.80 -20.61 9.06
N GLU A 205 -19.82 -21.88 9.47
CA GLU A 205 -19.06 -22.36 10.62
C GLU A 205 -17.54 -22.24 10.39
N LEU A 206 -17.05 -22.73 9.24
CA LEU A 206 -15.62 -22.61 8.88
C LEU A 206 -15.19 -21.14 8.71
N PHE A 207 -16.06 -20.31 8.14
CA PHE A 207 -15.79 -18.88 8.01
C PHE A 207 -15.65 -18.22 9.38
N GLN A 208 -16.56 -18.51 10.32
CA GLN A 208 -16.48 -17.99 11.69
C GLN A 208 -15.28 -18.53 12.45
N GLU A 209 -15.00 -19.83 12.35
CA GLU A 209 -13.85 -20.50 12.96
C GLU A 209 -12.54 -19.84 12.53
N ALA A 210 -12.33 -19.67 11.22
CA ALA A 210 -11.11 -19.08 10.67
C ALA A 210 -10.90 -17.62 11.11
N HIS A 211 -11.98 -16.85 11.31
CA HIS A 211 -11.92 -15.44 11.69
C HIS A 211 -12.01 -15.21 13.21
N ALA A 212 -12.23 -16.24 14.02
CA ALA A 212 -12.49 -16.10 15.46
C ALA A 212 -11.35 -15.36 16.20
N VAL A 213 -10.09 -15.64 15.85
CA VAL A 213 -8.91 -15.02 16.48
C VAL A 213 -8.83 -13.54 16.13
N VAL A 214 -8.89 -13.20 14.83
CA VAL A 214 -8.73 -11.81 14.38
C VAL A 214 -9.89 -10.92 14.84
N MET A 215 -11.10 -11.45 14.96
CA MET A 215 -12.27 -10.68 15.42
C MET A 215 -12.22 -10.33 16.93
N LYS A 216 -11.37 -11.02 17.69
CA LYS A 216 -11.08 -10.72 19.11
C LYS A 216 -9.81 -9.89 19.29
N ALA A 217 -9.24 -9.34 18.21
CA ALA A 217 -7.96 -8.63 18.29
C ALA A 217 -8.01 -7.39 19.19
N LYS A 218 -9.16 -6.72 19.30
CA LYS A 218 -9.37 -5.61 20.24
C LYS A 218 -9.27 -6.01 21.73
N ASP A 219 -9.42 -7.31 22.01
CA ASP A 219 -9.37 -7.88 23.36
C ASP A 219 -7.96 -8.40 23.70
N LEU A 220 -6.98 -8.24 22.79
CA LEU A 220 -5.60 -8.64 23.03
C LEU A 220 -5.00 -7.79 24.16
N PRO A 221 -4.32 -8.41 25.15
CA PRO A 221 -3.58 -7.66 26.13
C PRO A 221 -2.43 -6.90 25.44
N PRO A 222 -2.05 -5.72 25.94
CA PRO A 222 -0.88 -5.02 25.44
C PRO A 222 0.37 -5.91 25.50
N ALA A 223 1.22 -5.80 24.47
CA ALA A 223 2.49 -6.52 24.45
C ALA A 223 3.39 -6.07 25.62
N ASP A 224 4.17 -7.00 26.18
CA ASP A 224 5.25 -6.63 27.08
C ASP A 224 6.41 -5.95 26.33
N SER A 225 7.33 -5.32 27.07
CA SER A 225 8.45 -4.57 26.48
C SER A 225 9.38 -5.43 25.64
N ALA A 226 9.60 -6.70 26.01
CA ALA A 226 10.48 -7.62 25.29
C ALA A 226 9.87 -8.04 23.94
N ILE A 227 8.55 -8.26 23.90
CA ILE A 227 7.81 -8.55 22.67
C ILE A 227 7.80 -7.32 21.77
N LYS A 228 7.55 -6.12 22.31
CA LYS A 228 7.58 -4.88 21.53
C LYS A 228 8.91 -4.69 20.81
N GLU A 229 10.04 -4.84 21.52
CA GLU A 229 11.37 -4.70 20.91
C GLU A 229 11.64 -5.75 19.84
N LYS A 230 11.19 -7.00 20.02
CA LYS A 230 11.31 -8.05 18.99
C LYS A 230 10.47 -7.77 17.74
N LEU A 231 9.29 -7.18 17.90
CA LEU A 231 8.38 -6.88 16.79
C LEU A 231 8.74 -5.57 16.07
N LYS A 232 9.45 -4.65 16.74
CA LYS A 232 9.79 -3.30 16.26
C LYS A 232 10.31 -3.24 14.82
N PRO A 233 11.21 -4.13 14.33
CA PRO A 233 11.65 -4.07 12.93
C PRO A 233 10.51 -4.35 11.93
N SER A 234 9.69 -5.38 12.18
CA SER A 234 8.53 -5.71 11.35
C SER A 234 7.47 -4.59 11.37
N VAL A 235 7.31 -3.97 12.53
CA VAL A 235 6.41 -2.84 12.77
C VAL A 235 6.85 -1.58 12.03
N GLN A 236 8.15 -1.26 12.07
CA GLN A 236 8.73 -0.14 11.33
C GLN A 236 8.53 -0.28 9.83
N VAL A 237 8.65 -1.50 9.28
CA VAL A 237 8.30 -1.75 7.89
C VAL A 237 6.82 -1.41 7.62
N LEU A 238 5.89 -1.71 8.53
CA LEU A 238 4.47 -1.38 8.36
C LEU A 238 4.14 0.11 8.53
N LEU A 239 4.90 0.84 9.36
CA LEU A 239 4.83 2.31 9.48
C LEU A 239 5.46 3.02 8.27
N HIS A 240 6.45 2.39 7.64
CA HIS A 240 7.31 3.03 6.64
C HIS A 240 7.30 2.33 5.26
N SER A 241 6.32 1.45 4.99
CA SER A 241 6.21 0.75 3.70
C SER A 241 5.79 1.74 2.62
N PHE A 242 6.78 2.02 1.78
CA PHE A 242 7.00 3.19 0.95
C PHE A 242 7.36 4.43 1.78
N PRO A 243 8.60 4.98 1.64
CA PRO A 243 8.84 6.32 2.15
C PRO A 243 7.74 7.22 1.58
N PRO A 244 7.09 8.10 2.37
CA PRO A 244 6.19 9.08 1.79
C PRO A 244 6.96 9.76 0.66
N ASP A 245 6.46 9.62 -0.56
CA ASP A 245 7.23 9.77 -1.80
C ASP A 245 8.27 10.88 -1.67
N MET A 246 9.56 10.51 -1.62
CA MET A 246 10.66 11.45 -1.41
C MET A 246 10.64 12.45 -2.57
N PRO A 247 10.18 13.70 -2.37
CA PRO A 247 10.08 14.62 -3.47
C PRO A 247 11.48 15.10 -3.82
N PHE A 248 11.81 15.02 -5.10
CA PHE A 248 12.96 15.67 -5.69
C PHE A 248 12.49 17.01 -6.25
N VAL A 249 13.03 18.08 -5.70
CA VAL A 249 12.72 19.46 -6.04
C VAL A 249 13.91 20.09 -6.72
N GLU A 250 13.73 20.51 -7.97
CA GLU A 250 14.75 21.17 -8.76
C GLU A 250 14.31 22.60 -9.07
N LEU A 251 15.12 23.59 -8.66
CA LEU A 251 14.94 25.00 -8.97
C LEU A 251 16.01 25.44 -9.95
N ASP A 252 15.62 25.63 -11.20
CA ASP A 252 16.47 26.12 -12.28
C ASP A 252 16.23 27.62 -12.46
N THR A 253 17.28 28.44 -12.58
CA THR A 253 17.14 29.89 -12.80
C THR A 253 18.26 30.47 -13.66
N ASN A 254 17.94 31.49 -14.46
CA ASN A 254 18.94 32.28 -15.18
C ASN A 254 19.57 33.39 -14.34
N LEU A 255 19.14 33.56 -13.08
CA LEU A 255 19.80 34.45 -12.14
C LEU A 255 21.24 33.98 -11.90
N PRO A 256 22.24 34.87 -11.95
CA PRO A 256 23.60 34.51 -11.59
C PRO A 256 23.66 34.09 -10.11
N ALA A 257 24.59 33.20 -9.76
CA ALA A 257 24.68 32.62 -8.41
C ALA A 257 24.72 33.68 -7.29
N GLY A 258 25.37 34.83 -7.51
CA GLY A 258 25.43 35.93 -6.54
C GLY A 258 24.11 36.67 -6.30
N ARG A 259 23.08 36.47 -7.15
CA ARG A 259 21.72 37.00 -6.96
C ARG A 259 20.76 35.98 -6.36
N VAL A 260 21.16 34.71 -6.22
CA VAL A 260 20.39 33.71 -5.50
C VAL A 260 20.69 33.86 -4.00
N PRO A 261 19.68 34.02 -3.14
CA PRO A 261 19.90 34.15 -1.70
C PRO A 261 20.66 32.96 -1.11
N ALA A 262 21.65 33.23 -0.26
CA ALA A 262 22.38 32.17 0.44
C ALA A 262 21.43 31.30 1.29
N GLY A 263 21.62 29.98 1.24
CA GLY A 263 20.81 29.01 1.99
C GLY A 263 19.38 28.83 1.45
N LEU A 264 19.11 29.28 0.23
CA LEU A 264 17.80 29.09 -0.42
C LEU A 264 17.43 27.60 -0.49
N GLU A 265 18.39 26.73 -0.78
CA GLU A 265 18.21 25.27 -0.84
C GLU A 265 17.65 24.70 0.47
N LYS A 266 18.14 25.19 1.63
CA LYS A 266 17.64 24.77 2.95
C LYS A 266 16.24 25.31 3.23
N ARG A 267 15.98 26.58 2.89
CA ARG A 267 14.64 27.17 3.08
C ARG A 267 13.60 26.55 2.15
N LEU A 268 13.97 26.24 0.91
CA LEU A 268 13.13 25.55 -0.06
C LEU A 268 12.86 24.10 0.38
N CYS A 269 13.81 23.45 1.04
CA CYS A 269 13.62 22.13 1.65
C CYS A 269 12.52 22.17 2.73
N ALA A 270 12.66 23.07 3.71
CA ALA A 270 11.66 23.27 4.76
C ALA A 270 10.29 23.72 4.24
N ALA A 271 10.27 24.60 3.23
CA ALA A 271 9.04 25.03 2.57
C ALA A 271 8.36 23.86 1.85
N THR A 272 9.12 23.03 1.14
CA THR A 272 8.60 21.83 0.46
C THR A 272 8.00 20.85 1.46
N ALA A 273 8.71 20.57 2.55
CA ALA A 273 8.24 19.73 3.64
C ALA A 273 6.87 20.21 4.16
N THR A 274 6.74 21.53 4.37
CA THR A 274 5.50 22.16 4.84
C THR A 274 4.39 22.18 3.79
N ILE A 275 4.71 22.43 2.51
CA ILE A 275 3.72 22.57 1.44
C ILE A 275 3.16 21.20 1.04
N LEU A 276 4.01 20.18 0.98
CA LEU A 276 3.65 18.83 0.57
C LEU A 276 3.28 17.91 1.74
N SER A 277 3.31 18.42 2.97
CA SER A 277 3.12 17.65 4.20
C SER A 277 4.04 16.42 4.26
N LYS A 278 5.35 16.66 4.05
CA LYS A 278 6.41 15.64 4.05
C LYS A 278 7.44 15.93 5.14
N PRO A 279 8.11 14.91 5.72
CA PRO A 279 9.25 15.12 6.60
C PRO A 279 10.40 15.84 5.88
N GLU A 280 11.02 16.82 6.53
CA GLU A 280 12.13 17.61 5.95
C GLU A 280 13.36 16.75 5.63
N ASP A 281 13.65 15.73 6.44
CA ASP A 281 14.72 14.75 6.21
C ASP A 281 14.46 13.80 5.01
N ARG A 282 13.31 13.95 4.35
CA ARG A 282 12.92 13.19 3.17
C ARG A 282 12.66 14.07 1.95
N VAL A 283 13.13 15.32 1.94
CA VAL A 283 13.05 16.20 0.77
C VAL A 283 14.44 16.40 0.19
N ASN A 284 14.59 16.22 -1.12
CA ASN A 284 15.83 16.55 -1.83
C ASN A 284 15.62 17.82 -2.64
N VAL A 285 16.47 18.83 -2.42
CA VAL A 285 16.44 20.09 -3.15
C VAL A 285 17.75 20.29 -3.91
N THR A 286 17.64 20.64 -5.19
CA THR A 286 18.76 21.13 -6.01
C THR A 286 18.42 22.52 -6.53
N VAL A 287 19.34 23.48 -6.37
CA VAL A 287 19.22 24.83 -6.94
C VAL A 287 20.31 25.02 -7.99
N ARG A 288 19.92 25.33 -9.23
CA ARG A 288 20.81 25.51 -10.38
C ARG A 288 20.75 26.96 -10.89
N PRO A 289 21.64 27.85 -10.42
CA PRO A 289 21.71 29.22 -10.91
C PRO A 289 22.52 29.34 -12.21
N GLY A 290 22.39 30.49 -12.89
CA GLY A 290 23.21 30.89 -14.03
C GLY A 290 22.94 30.13 -15.32
N LEU A 291 21.76 29.52 -15.44
CA LEU A 291 21.39 28.77 -16.64
C LEU A 291 21.00 29.70 -17.80
N ALA A 292 21.30 29.29 -19.03
CA ALA A 292 20.76 29.95 -20.22
C ALA A 292 19.30 29.54 -20.40
N MET A 293 18.37 30.41 -19.98
CA MET A 293 16.93 30.14 -20.03
C MET A 293 16.20 31.24 -20.78
N ALA A 294 15.20 30.83 -21.56
CA ALA A 294 14.21 31.72 -22.14
C ALA A 294 12.80 31.18 -21.85
N VAL A 295 11.90 32.05 -21.38
CA VAL A 295 10.51 31.71 -21.03
C VAL A 295 9.59 32.53 -21.92
N ASN A 296 8.83 31.84 -22.77
CA ASN A 296 7.99 32.47 -23.80
C ASN A 296 8.77 33.49 -24.64
N GLY A 297 9.99 33.13 -25.05
CA GLY A 297 10.84 33.96 -25.90
C GLY A 297 11.56 35.13 -25.21
N SER A 298 11.37 35.34 -23.90
CA SER A 298 12.13 36.34 -23.12
C SER A 298 13.25 35.67 -22.32
N THR A 299 14.41 36.32 -22.25
CA THR A 299 15.56 35.96 -21.40
C THR A 299 15.62 36.78 -20.10
N ASP A 300 14.55 37.48 -19.73
CA ASP A 300 14.46 38.21 -18.47
C ASP A 300 14.67 37.30 -17.26
N PRO A 301 15.01 37.85 -16.08
CA PRO A 301 15.13 37.07 -14.85
C PRO A 301 13.93 36.14 -14.61
N CYS A 302 14.20 34.84 -14.59
CA CYS A 302 13.19 33.80 -14.47
C CYS A 302 13.71 32.59 -13.68
N ALA A 303 12.79 31.76 -13.23
CA ALA A 303 13.10 30.49 -12.60
C ALA A 303 12.08 29.43 -13.00
N GLN A 304 12.37 28.16 -12.79
CA GLN A 304 11.48 27.04 -13.02
C GLN A 304 11.62 26.06 -11.85
N LEU A 305 10.50 25.70 -11.23
CA LEU A 305 10.49 24.71 -10.16
C LEU A 305 9.87 23.40 -10.67
N ILE A 306 10.62 22.31 -10.58
CA ILE A 306 10.18 20.99 -10.98
C ILE A 306 10.11 20.14 -9.72
N ILE A 307 8.96 19.52 -9.48
CA ILE A 307 8.78 18.57 -8.38
C ILE A 307 8.44 17.22 -8.98
N SER A 308 9.25 16.23 -8.65
CA SER A 308 9.05 14.83 -9.03
C SER A 308 9.05 13.95 -7.79
N SER A 309 8.30 12.86 -7.82
CA SER A 309 8.29 11.86 -6.75
C SER A 309 8.05 10.47 -7.32
N ILE A 310 8.41 9.45 -6.54
CA ILE A 310 8.02 8.07 -6.82
C ILE A 310 6.56 7.92 -6.40
N GLY A 311 5.62 8.30 -7.28
CA GLY A 311 4.19 8.33 -6.95
C GLY A 311 3.51 9.59 -7.49
N VAL A 312 2.31 9.89 -6.98
CA VAL A 312 1.63 11.15 -7.29
C VAL A 312 1.65 12.01 -6.03
N VAL A 313 2.23 13.21 -6.12
CA VAL A 313 2.22 14.20 -5.04
C VAL A 313 0.83 14.84 -4.94
N GLY A 314 -0.16 14.10 -4.45
CA GLY A 314 -1.55 14.57 -4.31
C GLY A 314 -2.38 14.56 -5.60
N THR A 315 -3.64 14.94 -5.48
CA THR A 315 -4.62 15.06 -6.58
C THR A 315 -4.30 16.25 -7.50
N ALA A 316 -4.92 16.30 -8.69
CA ALA A 316 -4.79 17.45 -9.60
C ALA A 316 -5.29 18.76 -8.97
N GLU A 317 -6.19 18.68 -7.99
CA GLU A 317 -6.70 19.82 -7.24
C GLU A 317 -5.71 20.29 -6.17
N GLU A 318 -5.15 19.36 -5.39
CA GLU A 318 -4.10 19.65 -4.40
C GLU A 318 -2.85 20.26 -5.08
N ASN A 319 -2.50 19.79 -6.28
CA ASN A 319 -1.41 20.35 -7.08
C ASN A 319 -1.60 21.83 -7.42
N ARG A 320 -2.84 22.32 -7.58
CA ARG A 320 -3.11 23.75 -7.75
C ARG A 320 -2.79 24.53 -6.48
N GLY A 321 -3.19 24.01 -5.32
CA GLY A 321 -2.88 24.58 -4.01
C GLY A 321 -1.38 24.60 -3.71
N HIS A 322 -0.69 23.48 -3.92
CA HIS A 322 0.77 23.39 -3.75
C HIS A 322 1.49 24.39 -4.66
N SER A 323 1.09 24.47 -5.93
CA SER A 323 1.65 25.41 -6.91
C SER A 323 1.58 26.86 -6.45
N ALA A 324 0.43 27.29 -5.91
CA ALA A 324 0.27 28.65 -5.43
C ALA A 324 1.21 28.97 -4.26
N ARG A 325 1.38 28.04 -3.32
CA ARG A 325 2.25 28.22 -2.15
C ARG A 325 3.75 28.24 -2.52
N PHE A 326 4.17 27.40 -3.46
CA PHE A 326 5.55 27.46 -3.99
C PHE A 326 5.81 28.75 -4.74
N PHE A 327 4.81 29.24 -5.49
CA PHE A 327 4.89 30.51 -6.19
C PHE A 327 5.08 31.69 -5.23
N GLU A 328 4.27 31.75 -4.16
CA GLU A 328 4.39 32.77 -3.11
C GLU A 328 5.77 32.72 -2.45
N PHE A 329 6.25 31.52 -2.08
CA PHE A 329 7.57 31.33 -1.48
C PHE A 329 8.70 31.85 -2.39
N LEU A 330 8.74 31.42 -3.65
CA LEU A 330 9.83 31.79 -4.57
C LEU A 330 9.81 33.27 -4.96
N THR A 331 8.61 33.86 -5.09
CA THR A 331 8.47 35.30 -5.37
C THR A 331 9.08 36.12 -4.22
N LYS A 332 8.80 35.73 -2.97
CA LYS A 332 9.33 36.40 -1.78
C LYS A 332 10.84 36.23 -1.63
N GLU A 333 11.35 35.02 -1.87
CA GLU A 333 12.77 34.71 -1.67
C GLU A 333 13.66 35.26 -2.79
N MET A 334 13.23 35.17 -4.05
CA MET A 334 14.09 35.50 -5.19
C MET A 334 13.82 36.88 -5.81
N GLY A 335 12.80 37.61 -5.33
CA GLY A 335 12.46 38.95 -5.83
C GLY A 335 12.04 38.93 -7.32
N LEU A 336 11.50 37.82 -7.79
CA LEU A 336 10.94 37.69 -9.13
C LEU A 336 9.58 38.39 -9.19
N GLY A 337 9.18 38.91 -10.35
CA GLY A 337 7.86 39.53 -10.49
C GLY A 337 6.72 38.52 -10.42
N GLN A 338 5.49 39.03 -10.27
CA GLN A 338 4.30 38.22 -10.04
C GLN A 338 3.67 37.65 -11.31
N ASP A 339 4.25 37.91 -12.48
CA ASP A 339 3.68 37.51 -13.77
C ASP A 339 3.99 36.04 -14.07
N ARG A 340 2.94 35.22 -14.07
CA ARG A 340 2.97 33.79 -14.44
C ARG A 340 2.50 33.60 -15.88
N PRO A 341 3.25 32.90 -16.75
CA PRO A 341 2.78 32.42 -18.04
C PRO A 341 1.46 31.63 -17.92
N PRO A 342 0.55 31.75 -18.90
CA PRO A 342 -0.60 30.85 -18.97
C PRO A 342 -0.13 29.40 -19.20
N ARG A 343 -0.74 28.46 -18.48
CA ARG A 343 -0.46 27.01 -18.54
C ARG A 343 -0.45 26.52 -19.99
N SER A 344 0.70 26.01 -20.45
CA SER A 344 0.68 25.08 -21.58
C SER A 344 0.40 23.68 -21.04
N GLN A 345 -0.70 23.05 -21.45
CA GLN A 345 -0.94 21.63 -21.19
C GLN A 345 0.00 20.78 -22.06
N GLY A 346 1.29 20.78 -21.75
CA GLY A 346 2.27 19.93 -22.40
C GLY A 346 2.24 18.52 -21.81
N ARG A 347 1.52 17.59 -22.45
CA ARG A 347 1.89 16.17 -22.34
C ARG A 347 3.29 16.03 -22.95
N LEU A 348 4.29 15.66 -22.15
CA LEU A 348 5.51 15.09 -22.71
C LEU A 348 5.12 13.80 -23.47
N PRO A 349 5.50 13.63 -24.74
CA PRO A 349 5.19 12.42 -25.50
C PRO A 349 5.99 11.23 -24.93
N GLY A 350 5.37 10.06 -25.01
CA GLY A 350 5.74 8.82 -24.31
C GLY A 350 7.23 8.49 -24.25
N GLY A 351 7.71 8.27 -23.03
CA GLY A 351 8.86 7.42 -22.71
C GLY A 351 8.37 6.29 -21.82
N SER A 352 8.43 5.05 -22.30
CA SER A 352 8.14 3.85 -21.52
C SER A 352 9.24 3.63 -20.48
N GLY A 353 8.93 3.78 -19.20
CA GLY A 353 9.82 3.43 -18.08
C GLY A 353 9.69 4.38 -16.89
N SER A 354 9.33 3.83 -15.72
CA SER A 354 9.18 4.51 -14.41
C SER A 354 8.34 5.79 -14.40
N GLY A 355 7.02 5.64 -14.17
CA GLY A 355 6.08 6.75 -14.10
C GLY A 355 6.24 7.63 -12.85
N GLY A 356 7.02 8.71 -12.95
CA GLY A 356 6.87 9.89 -12.11
C GLY A 356 5.82 10.84 -12.72
N LYS A 357 4.84 11.30 -11.94
CA LYS A 357 3.98 12.42 -12.36
C LYS A 357 4.63 13.72 -11.89
N ASN A 358 5.08 14.55 -12.83
CA ASN A 358 5.68 15.85 -12.54
C ASN A 358 4.60 16.88 -12.16
N ILE A 359 4.83 17.64 -11.09
CA ILE A 359 4.20 18.95 -10.92
C ILE A 359 5.10 19.95 -11.67
N GLY A 360 4.72 20.31 -12.89
CA GLY A 360 5.36 21.41 -13.61
C GLY A 360 4.86 22.75 -13.05
N LEU A 361 5.75 23.57 -12.50
CA LEU A 361 5.46 24.95 -12.16
C LEU A 361 6.05 25.85 -13.24
N ASP A 362 5.15 26.51 -13.99
CA ASP A 362 5.53 27.48 -15.04
C ASP A 362 6.25 28.69 -14.44
N ALA A 363 7.24 29.17 -15.19
CA ALA A 363 8.26 30.11 -14.77
C ALA A 363 7.76 31.53 -14.43
N TRP A 364 8.60 32.36 -13.80
CA TRP A 364 8.28 33.74 -13.37
C TRP A 364 8.79 34.81 -14.35
N ARG A 365 8.17 36.00 -14.38
CA ARG A 365 8.65 37.23 -15.06
C ARG A 365 8.73 38.43 -14.10
N PRO A 366 9.62 39.42 -14.32
CA PRO A 366 9.51 40.75 -13.69
C PRO A 366 8.26 41.50 -14.21
N GLY A 367 7.56 42.20 -13.32
CA GLY A 367 6.47 43.11 -13.71
C GLY A 367 7.04 44.40 -14.32
N PHE A 368 6.32 44.97 -15.30
CA PHE A 368 6.65 46.23 -15.98
C PHE A 368 6.69 47.43 -15.03
#